data_AF-C5BT99-F1
#
_entry.id   AF-C5BT99-F1
#
_cell.length_a   1.000
_cell.length_b   1.000
_cell.length_c   1.000
_cell.angle_alpha   90.00
_cell.angle_beta   90.00
_cell.angle_gamma   90.00
#
_symmetry.space_group_name_H-M   'P 1'
#
loop_
_entity.id
_entity.type
_entity.pdbx_description
1 polymer ?
#
loop_
_entity_poly.entity_id
_entity_poly.type
_entity_poly.pdbx_seq_one_letter_code
_entity_poly.pdbx_strand_id
1 'polypeptide(L)'
;MLRGLLKLPQVRGGVHPVGHKDRSAALHILELPLPERLYLPLRQHAGADAIPVVKVGDKVLKGQMVAVAPSEISAPVHASSSGRVVDIAEIMAPHPSGLKSTAIIIDTDGEDRWIDTGVSGDPYDEEPLTLANRVANAGIVGMGGAIFPAAVKLKQGTRHEIKTVLVNGSECEPFLTCDDRLMREKAEEIVEGARLIRHILRAYKAVIAIEDNKPEAIAAMRAAAEPYGMVEVEAVPSMYPMGSAKQLIQEITGREVPAGARSTSVGVLVHNVGTVYAIHQALTYGRPLVSRIVTVAGGAINRPRNVNALVGTPVQHLIDACGGLNGDPAKLILGGPMMGVPLLSTQVPTIKGATGVLALAKHEVPRSEASPCIRCASCVEACPMGLLPLEMAARSRADDFEGADDYGLRDCILCGSCAYVCPSHIPLVQYFQYAKGEQDAKRTATKKMDYTVELSLAKQARIDAEKAAKAAEKAAKKAAKKKPVTATKPAETDEIKSPSEEESV
;
A
#
# COMPACT_ATOMS: atom_id res chain seq x y z
N MET A 1 20.02 15.91 22.71
CA MET A 1 20.92 17.07 22.84
C MET A 1 22.03 17.16 21.77
N LEU A 2 22.45 16.09 21.07
CA LEU A 2 23.50 16.18 20.03
C LEU A 2 23.06 16.72 18.64
N ARG A 3 21.76 16.75 18.33
CA ARG A 3 21.24 17.24 17.02
C ARG A 3 21.40 18.76 16.81
N GLY A 4 21.56 19.56 17.88
CA GLY A 4 21.78 21.00 17.75
C GLY A 4 23.14 21.39 17.16
N LEU A 5 24.11 20.47 17.14
CA LEU A 5 25.49 20.72 16.72
C LEU A 5 25.83 20.24 15.29
N LEU A 6 25.00 19.37 14.70
CA LEU A 6 25.15 18.87 13.33
C LEU A 6 23.90 19.25 12.54
N LYS A 7 23.98 20.33 11.74
CA LYS A 7 22.90 20.69 10.81
C LYS A 7 22.80 19.59 9.75
N LEU A 8 21.88 18.65 9.95
CA LEU A 8 21.50 17.70 8.91
C LEU A 8 21.01 18.47 7.67
N PRO A 9 21.20 17.93 6.45
CA PRO A 9 20.68 18.57 5.24
C PRO A 9 19.16 18.74 5.35
N GLN A 10 18.69 19.98 5.31
CA GLN A 10 17.26 20.27 5.41
C GLN A 10 16.51 19.73 4.19
N VAL A 11 15.28 19.27 4.42
CA VAL A 11 14.36 18.88 3.36
C VAL A 11 14.12 20.08 2.43
N ARG A 12 14.29 19.86 1.12
CA ARG A 12 14.08 20.89 0.09
C ARG A 12 12.60 21.13 -0.15
N GLY A 13 12.24 22.36 -0.49
CA GLY A 13 10.93 22.73 -1.03
C GLY A 13 9.78 22.47 -0.06
N GLY A 14 8.61 22.13 -0.59
CA GLY A 14 7.38 21.98 0.20
C GLY A 14 6.55 23.25 0.29
N VAL A 15 5.40 23.15 0.96
CA VAL A 15 4.40 24.22 1.12
C VAL A 15 3.77 24.17 2.51
N HIS A 16 3.16 25.29 2.92
CA HIS A 16 2.46 25.41 4.20
C HIS A 16 0.97 25.73 3.95
N PRO A 17 0.15 24.72 3.59
CA PRO A 17 -1.28 24.93 3.42
C PRO A 17 -1.93 25.20 4.78
N VAL A 18 -3.03 25.95 4.78
CA VAL A 18 -3.82 26.18 6.00
C VAL A 18 -4.36 24.84 6.51
N GLY A 19 -4.11 24.52 7.77
CA GLY A 19 -4.35 23.18 8.30
C GLY A 19 -5.83 22.79 8.42
N HIS A 20 -6.72 23.69 8.86
CA HIS A 20 -8.15 23.41 9.11
C HIS A 20 -8.42 22.18 10.02
N LYS A 21 -7.55 21.91 10.99
CA LYS A 21 -7.60 20.70 11.85
C LYS A 21 -8.42 20.90 13.14
N ASP A 22 -8.65 22.14 13.57
CA ASP A 22 -9.17 22.46 14.90
C ASP A 22 -10.57 21.89 15.17
N ARG A 23 -11.39 21.77 14.12
CA ARG A 23 -12.78 21.29 14.23
C ARG A 23 -12.88 19.78 14.49
N SER A 24 -11.84 19.00 14.21
CA SER A 24 -11.84 17.53 14.36
C SER A 24 -10.77 17.01 15.33
N ALA A 25 -9.61 17.67 15.44
CA ALA A 25 -8.48 17.20 16.28
C ALA A 25 -8.79 17.20 17.79
N ALA A 26 -9.66 18.09 18.26
CA ALA A 26 -10.00 18.18 19.68
C ALA A 26 -10.99 17.10 20.14
N LEU A 27 -11.70 16.46 19.22
CA LEU A 27 -12.77 15.52 19.52
C LEU A 27 -12.25 14.08 19.55
N HIS A 28 -12.78 13.28 20.47
CA HIS A 28 -12.54 11.84 20.51
C HIS A 28 -13.03 11.13 19.25
N ILE A 29 -12.39 10.01 18.92
CA ILE A 29 -12.85 9.12 17.86
C ILE A 29 -14.28 8.66 18.19
N LEU A 30 -15.20 8.88 17.24
CA LEU A 30 -16.57 8.40 17.33
C LEU A 30 -16.66 6.98 16.77
N GLU A 31 -17.20 6.05 17.56
CA GLU A 31 -17.64 4.75 17.06
C GLU A 31 -18.96 4.94 16.27
N LEU A 32 -18.97 4.48 15.03
CA LEU A 32 -20.14 4.61 14.17
C LEU A 32 -21.20 3.56 14.50
N PRO A 33 -22.50 3.88 14.36
CA PRO A 33 -23.54 2.87 14.34
C PRO A 33 -23.29 1.91 13.17
N LEU A 34 -23.64 0.64 13.34
CA LEU A 34 -23.47 -0.36 12.29
C LEU A 34 -24.32 0.01 11.07
N PRO A 35 -23.74 0.09 9.85
CA PRO A 35 -24.53 0.33 8.65
C PRO A 35 -25.37 -0.90 8.30
N GLU A 36 -26.56 -0.70 7.74
CA GLU A 36 -27.44 -1.80 7.28
C GLU A 36 -26.78 -2.64 6.19
N ARG A 37 -25.92 -2.03 5.37
CA ARG A 37 -25.26 -2.66 4.24
C ARG A 37 -23.81 -2.23 4.11
N LEU A 38 -22.94 -3.20 3.87
CA LEU A 38 -21.52 -3.03 3.59
C LEU A 38 -21.22 -3.42 2.14
N TYR A 39 -20.40 -2.62 1.48
CA TYR A 39 -19.96 -2.86 0.11
C TYR A 39 -18.45 -3.01 0.10
N LEU A 40 -17.94 -4.22 -0.14
CA LEU A 40 -16.51 -4.52 -0.04
C LEU A 40 -15.90 -4.67 -1.44
N PRO A 41 -15.33 -3.59 -2.04
CA PRO A 41 -14.61 -3.71 -3.30
C PRO A 41 -13.51 -4.76 -3.21
N LEU A 42 -13.37 -5.57 -4.26
CA LEU A 42 -12.32 -6.57 -4.34
C LEU A 42 -10.95 -5.96 -4.59
N ARG A 43 -10.91 -4.74 -5.12
CA ARG A 43 -9.69 -3.97 -5.32
C ARG A 43 -9.54 -2.85 -4.31
N GLN A 44 -8.84 -3.15 -3.22
CA GLN A 44 -8.49 -2.19 -2.16
C GLN A 44 -7.00 -2.26 -1.83
N HIS A 45 -6.18 -2.37 -2.89
CA HIS A 45 -4.73 -2.49 -2.83
C HIS A 45 -4.12 -2.23 -4.22
N ALA A 46 -2.79 -2.12 -4.28
CA ALA A 46 -2.06 -1.87 -5.53
C ALA A 46 -2.18 -3.00 -6.59
N GLY A 47 -2.40 -4.25 -6.16
CA GLY A 47 -2.47 -5.43 -7.03
C GLY A 47 -3.77 -5.61 -7.82
N ALA A 48 -3.94 -6.84 -8.33
CA ALA A 48 -5.13 -7.29 -9.05
C ALA A 48 -6.24 -7.71 -8.07
N ASP A 49 -7.50 -7.57 -8.49
CA ASP A 49 -8.69 -7.84 -7.67
C ASP A 49 -8.60 -9.14 -6.87
N ALA A 50 -8.98 -9.06 -5.59
CA ALA A 50 -9.12 -10.24 -4.74
C ALA A 50 -10.19 -11.19 -5.30
N ILE A 51 -9.99 -12.50 -5.13
CA ILE A 51 -10.89 -13.53 -5.65
C ILE A 51 -11.89 -13.91 -4.55
N PRO A 52 -13.21 -13.71 -4.74
CA PRO A 52 -14.21 -14.10 -3.74
C PRO A 52 -14.13 -15.59 -3.39
N VAL A 53 -14.27 -15.91 -2.11
CA VAL A 53 -14.37 -17.30 -1.59
C VAL A 53 -15.74 -17.60 -0.97
N VAL A 54 -16.65 -16.64 -1.03
CA VAL A 54 -18.06 -16.74 -0.61
C VAL A 54 -18.98 -16.60 -1.81
N LYS A 55 -20.24 -17.02 -1.65
CA LYS A 55 -21.30 -16.93 -2.65
C LYS A 55 -22.49 -16.13 -2.12
N VAL A 56 -23.32 -15.64 -3.04
CA VAL A 56 -24.60 -15.02 -2.68
C VAL A 56 -25.44 -16.01 -1.88
N GLY A 57 -25.97 -15.54 -0.76
CA GLY A 57 -26.72 -16.34 0.21
C GLY A 57 -25.90 -16.82 1.40
N ASP A 58 -24.56 -16.78 1.36
CA ASP A 58 -23.73 -17.23 2.49
C ASP A 58 -23.90 -16.33 3.72
N LYS A 59 -23.92 -16.94 4.91
CA LYS A 59 -23.76 -16.21 6.17
C LYS A 59 -22.28 -16.03 6.45
N VAL A 60 -21.91 -14.85 6.95
CA VAL A 60 -20.53 -14.50 7.28
C VAL A 60 -20.44 -13.89 8.68
N LEU A 61 -19.32 -14.13 9.35
CA LEU A 61 -18.99 -13.49 10.63
C LEU A 61 -18.00 -12.34 10.43
N LYS A 62 -17.96 -11.40 11.37
CA LYS A 62 -16.99 -10.29 11.35
C LYS A 62 -15.57 -10.82 11.43
N GLY A 63 -14.71 -10.32 10.54
CA GLY A 63 -13.34 -10.77 10.40
C GLY A 63 -13.16 -12.03 9.55
N GLN A 64 -14.24 -12.68 9.12
CA GLN A 64 -14.13 -13.81 8.20
C GLN A 64 -13.56 -13.36 6.85
N MET A 65 -12.57 -14.07 6.31
CA MET A 65 -12.05 -13.82 4.98
C MET A 65 -13.13 -14.16 3.93
N VAL A 66 -13.46 -13.18 3.08
CA VAL A 66 -14.47 -13.30 2.02
C VAL A 66 -13.88 -13.24 0.62
N ALA A 67 -12.63 -12.78 0.47
CA ALA A 67 -11.87 -12.89 -0.77
C ALA A 67 -10.37 -13.08 -0.50
N VAL A 68 -9.70 -13.90 -1.30
CA VAL A 68 -8.27 -14.21 -1.21
C VAL A 68 -7.45 -13.34 -2.17
N ALA A 69 -6.20 -13.06 -1.81
CA ALA A 69 -5.28 -12.35 -2.69
C ALA A 69 -4.72 -13.28 -3.79
N PRO A 70 -4.81 -12.94 -5.08
CA PRO A 70 -4.23 -13.76 -6.16
C PRO A 70 -2.70 -13.65 -6.27
N SER A 71 -2.08 -12.67 -5.60
CA SER A 71 -0.64 -12.42 -5.65
C SER A 71 -0.16 -11.62 -4.44
N GLU A 72 1.15 -11.59 -4.19
CA GLU A 72 1.74 -10.87 -3.05
C GLU A 72 1.49 -9.34 -3.08
N ILE A 73 1.26 -8.75 -4.26
CA ILE A 73 0.95 -7.32 -4.41
C ILE A 73 -0.55 -7.00 -4.17
N SER A 74 -1.36 -8.05 -3.95
CA SER A 74 -2.78 -7.96 -3.63
C SER A 74 -2.99 -8.28 -2.13
N ALA A 75 -4.19 -8.05 -1.60
CA ALA A 75 -4.48 -8.28 -0.19
C ALA A 75 -5.88 -8.89 0.02
N PRO A 76 -6.05 -9.89 0.91
CA PRO A 76 -7.36 -10.47 1.20
C PRO A 76 -8.39 -9.44 1.69
N VAL A 77 -9.67 -9.73 1.47
CA VAL A 77 -10.80 -8.93 1.95
C VAL A 77 -11.55 -9.73 3.00
N HIS A 78 -11.99 -9.06 4.07
CA HIS A 78 -12.70 -9.66 5.19
C HIS A 78 -14.06 -9.01 5.35
N ALA A 79 -15.05 -9.77 5.85
CA ALA A 79 -16.34 -9.24 6.23
C ALA A 79 -16.18 -8.25 7.39
N SER A 80 -16.58 -6.99 7.20
CA SER A 80 -16.41 -5.97 8.23
C SER A 80 -17.40 -6.06 9.38
N SER A 81 -18.48 -6.82 9.20
CA SER A 81 -19.45 -7.19 10.22
C SER A 81 -20.07 -8.55 9.89
N SER A 82 -20.82 -9.13 10.84
CA SER A 82 -21.62 -10.33 10.59
C SER A 82 -22.86 -10.00 9.76
N GLY A 83 -23.33 -10.98 8.99
CA GLY A 83 -24.50 -10.80 8.15
C GLY A 83 -24.62 -11.85 7.05
N ARG A 84 -25.26 -11.45 5.95
CA ARG A 84 -25.47 -12.29 4.77
C ARG A 84 -24.94 -11.63 3.51
N VAL A 85 -24.20 -12.39 2.70
CA VAL A 85 -23.80 -11.95 1.36
C VAL A 85 -25.05 -11.90 0.49
N VAL A 86 -25.45 -10.70 0.07
CA VAL A 86 -26.66 -10.50 -0.74
C VAL A 86 -26.36 -10.36 -2.23
N ASP A 87 -25.15 -9.96 -2.58
CA ASP A 87 -24.74 -9.84 -3.98
C ASP A 87 -23.20 -9.85 -4.14
N ILE A 88 -22.74 -10.14 -5.36
CA ILE A 88 -21.36 -9.92 -5.81
C ILE A 88 -21.45 -9.23 -7.18
N ALA A 89 -21.38 -7.89 -7.17
CA ALA A 89 -21.73 -7.08 -8.33
C ALA A 89 -20.81 -5.86 -8.49
N GLU A 90 -20.90 -5.21 -9.65
CA GLU A 90 -20.21 -3.95 -9.92
C GLU A 90 -20.86 -2.79 -9.16
N ILE A 91 -20.05 -2.04 -8.41
CA ILE A 91 -20.44 -0.80 -7.75
C ILE A 91 -19.57 0.35 -8.23
N MET A 92 -20.00 1.58 -7.99
CA MET A 92 -19.15 2.75 -8.20
C MET A 92 -17.99 2.74 -7.19
N ALA A 93 -16.76 2.66 -7.71
CA ALA A 93 -15.56 2.76 -6.89
C ALA A 93 -15.28 4.23 -6.52
N PRO A 94 -14.53 4.49 -5.43
CA PRO A 94 -14.03 5.83 -5.11
C PRO A 94 -12.91 6.24 -6.08
N HIS A 95 -13.28 6.57 -7.31
CA HIS A 95 -12.40 6.94 -8.42
C HIS A 95 -12.90 8.23 -9.09
N PRO A 96 -12.02 9.14 -9.57
CA PRO A 96 -12.44 10.42 -10.15
C PRO A 96 -13.42 10.29 -11.33
N SER A 97 -13.33 9.20 -12.10
CA SER A 97 -14.20 8.93 -13.25
C SER A 97 -15.47 8.15 -12.93
N GLY A 98 -15.68 7.74 -11.67
CA GLY A 98 -16.77 6.84 -11.30
C GLY A 98 -16.59 5.41 -11.84
N LEU A 99 -15.33 4.99 -12.05
CA LEU A 99 -14.99 3.64 -12.50
C LEU A 99 -15.72 2.60 -11.64
N LYS A 100 -16.27 1.58 -12.29
CA LYS A 100 -16.91 0.49 -11.58
C LYS A 100 -15.88 -0.50 -11.06
N SER A 101 -16.16 -1.10 -9.91
CA SER A 101 -15.37 -2.19 -9.32
C SER A 101 -16.30 -3.25 -8.77
N THR A 102 -15.95 -4.52 -8.97
CA THR A 102 -16.67 -5.63 -8.37
C THR A 102 -16.51 -5.61 -6.84
N ALA A 103 -17.61 -5.78 -6.13
CA ALA A 103 -17.65 -5.79 -4.68
C ALA A 103 -18.54 -6.92 -4.15
N ILE A 104 -18.21 -7.40 -2.95
CA ILE A 104 -19.08 -8.28 -2.16
C ILE A 104 -20.00 -7.39 -1.33
N ILE A 105 -21.31 -7.58 -1.45
CA ILE A 105 -22.33 -6.80 -0.73
C ILE A 105 -22.88 -7.64 0.42
N ILE A 106 -22.83 -7.11 1.64
CA ILE A 106 -23.27 -7.79 2.85
C ILE A 106 -24.36 -6.95 3.52
N ASP A 107 -25.54 -7.54 3.72
CA ASP A 107 -26.54 -7.00 4.64
C ASP A 107 -26.16 -7.42 6.06
N THR A 108 -26.00 -6.44 6.95
CA THR A 108 -25.62 -6.70 8.33
C THR A 108 -26.79 -7.27 9.11
N ASP A 109 -26.51 -8.18 10.05
CA ASP A 109 -27.53 -8.79 10.91
C ASP A 109 -27.78 -8.02 12.22
N GLY A 110 -27.02 -6.93 12.45
CA GLY A 110 -27.07 -6.16 13.68
C GLY A 110 -26.32 -6.78 14.87
N GLU A 111 -25.79 -8.01 14.73
CA GLU A 111 -25.13 -8.72 15.83
C GLU A 111 -23.63 -8.34 15.95
N ASP A 112 -23.01 -7.91 14.85
CA ASP A 112 -21.58 -7.58 14.75
C ASP A 112 -20.64 -8.69 15.30
N ARG A 113 -21.05 -9.95 15.11
CA ARG A 113 -20.43 -11.13 15.74
C ARG A 113 -19.10 -11.49 15.08
N TRP A 114 -18.03 -11.50 15.87
CA TRP A 114 -16.69 -11.89 15.45
C TRP A 114 -16.54 -13.40 15.21
N ILE A 115 -15.64 -13.75 14.29
CA ILE A 115 -15.02 -15.08 14.27
C ILE A 115 -14.26 -15.35 15.57
N ASP A 116 -14.06 -16.62 15.88
CA ASP A 116 -12.97 -17.00 16.79
C ASP A 116 -11.64 -16.69 16.08
N THR A 117 -10.84 -15.80 16.67
CA THR A 117 -9.58 -15.36 16.05
C THR A 117 -8.45 -16.37 16.28
N GLY A 118 -8.63 -17.34 17.18
CA GLY A 118 -7.71 -18.47 17.36
C GLY A 118 -6.28 -18.05 17.74
N VAL A 119 -6.07 -16.84 18.26
CA VAL A 119 -4.74 -16.38 18.66
C VAL A 119 -4.41 -16.89 20.06
N SER A 120 -3.35 -17.68 20.13
CA SER A 120 -2.77 -18.19 21.37
C SER A 120 -1.26 -17.97 21.35
N GLY A 121 -0.69 -17.48 22.45
CA GLY A 121 0.75 -17.31 22.60
C GLY A 121 1.24 -15.88 22.37
N ASP A 122 2.52 -15.66 22.68
CA ASP A 122 3.20 -14.39 22.49
C ASP A 122 3.74 -14.31 21.05
N PRO A 123 3.38 -13.28 20.24
CA PRO A 123 3.92 -13.10 18.91
C PRO A 123 5.46 -13.03 18.85
N TYR A 124 6.15 -12.65 19.93
CA TYR A 124 7.62 -12.62 19.96
C TYR A 124 8.28 -14.01 19.95
N ASP A 125 7.52 -15.07 20.21
CA ASP A 125 7.98 -16.46 20.16
C ASP A 125 7.87 -17.07 18.74
N GLU A 126 7.23 -16.35 17.80
CA GLU A 126 7.03 -16.81 16.42
C GLU A 126 8.12 -16.34 15.46
N GLU A 127 8.43 -17.16 14.46
CA GLU A 127 9.36 -16.80 13.40
C GLU A 127 8.90 -15.56 12.61
N PRO A 128 9.80 -14.62 12.27
CA PRO A 128 9.47 -13.39 11.55
C PRO A 128 8.65 -13.58 10.25
N LEU A 129 8.92 -14.65 9.51
CA LEU A 129 8.21 -14.93 8.27
C LEU A 129 6.77 -15.40 8.54
N THR A 130 6.54 -16.12 9.63
CA THR A 130 5.20 -16.53 10.09
C THR A 130 4.39 -15.29 10.46
N LEU A 131 4.96 -14.37 11.23
CA LEU A 131 4.33 -13.09 11.57
C LEU A 131 4.00 -12.27 10.32
N ALA A 132 4.93 -12.17 9.36
CA ALA A 132 4.68 -11.47 8.09
C ALA A 132 3.53 -12.12 7.28
N ASN A 133 3.41 -13.45 7.30
CA ASN A 133 2.30 -14.17 6.65
C ASN A 133 0.97 -13.97 7.39
N ARG A 134 0.96 -13.91 8.73
CA ARG A 134 -0.24 -13.53 9.51
C ARG A 134 -0.72 -12.13 9.15
N VAL A 135 0.20 -11.16 9.02
CA VAL A 135 -0.11 -9.81 8.53
C VAL A 135 -0.66 -9.83 7.09
N ALA A 136 -0.14 -10.70 6.22
CA ALA A 136 -0.64 -10.86 4.86
C ALA A 136 -2.08 -11.39 4.86
N ASN A 137 -2.35 -12.44 5.64
CA ASN A 137 -3.66 -13.06 5.76
C ASN A 137 -4.69 -12.11 6.37
N ALA A 138 -4.27 -11.25 7.31
CA ALA A 138 -5.11 -10.20 7.90
C ALA A 138 -5.50 -9.08 6.90
N GLY A 139 -4.99 -9.10 5.67
CA GLY A 139 -5.35 -8.15 4.63
C GLY A 139 -4.83 -6.74 4.87
N ILE A 140 -3.76 -6.58 5.65
CA ILE A 140 -3.23 -5.27 6.02
C ILE A 140 -2.44 -4.67 4.85
N VAL A 141 -2.77 -3.42 4.55
CA VAL A 141 -2.15 -2.59 3.51
C VAL A 141 -1.59 -1.31 4.11
N GLY A 142 -0.68 -0.65 3.40
CA GLY A 142 -0.15 0.65 3.78
C GLY A 142 -1.26 1.72 3.75
N MET A 143 -1.70 2.13 4.93
CA MET A 143 -2.84 3.03 5.12
C MET A 143 -2.55 4.53 4.93
N GLY A 144 -1.30 4.88 4.63
CA GLY A 144 -0.87 6.25 4.30
C GLY A 144 -1.04 6.65 2.82
N GLY A 145 -1.81 5.89 2.02
CA GLY A 145 -2.22 6.30 0.68
C GLY A 145 -1.94 5.30 -0.43
N ALA A 146 -0.73 4.72 -0.53
CA ALA A 146 -0.36 3.84 -1.64
C ALA A 146 -1.02 2.45 -1.63
N ILE A 147 -1.67 2.07 -0.51
CA ILE A 147 -2.42 0.81 -0.34
C ILE A 147 -1.61 -0.44 -0.74
N PHE A 148 -0.30 -0.40 -0.51
CA PHE A 148 0.60 -1.51 -0.81
C PHE A 148 0.58 -2.53 0.35
N PRO A 149 0.49 -3.85 0.10
CA PRO A 149 0.41 -4.84 1.18
C PRO A 149 1.57 -4.72 2.18
N ALA A 150 1.24 -4.64 3.48
CA ALA A 150 2.24 -4.41 4.52
C ALA A 150 3.21 -5.59 4.64
N ALA A 151 2.74 -6.82 4.43
CA ALA A 151 3.55 -8.03 4.46
C ALA A 151 4.69 -8.02 3.43
N VAL A 152 4.51 -7.42 2.26
CA VAL A 152 5.58 -7.32 1.24
C VAL A 152 6.75 -6.49 1.77
N LYS A 153 6.45 -5.43 2.54
CA LYS A 153 7.45 -4.61 3.24
C LYS A 153 8.12 -5.41 4.35
N LEU A 154 7.35 -6.13 5.18
CA LEU A 154 7.88 -6.96 6.27
C LEU A 154 8.82 -8.07 5.77
N LYS A 155 8.48 -8.71 4.65
CA LYS A 155 9.32 -9.72 4.00
C LYS A 155 10.65 -9.16 3.49
N GLN A 156 10.82 -7.84 3.32
CA GLN A 156 12.09 -7.25 2.89
C GLN A 156 13.22 -7.49 3.90
N GLY A 157 12.93 -7.68 5.19
CA GLY A 157 13.94 -8.00 6.21
C GLY A 157 14.71 -9.30 5.94
N THR A 158 14.17 -10.20 5.10
CA THR A 158 14.86 -11.42 4.65
C THR A 158 15.86 -11.18 3.53
N ARG A 159 15.76 -10.05 2.82
CA ARG A 159 16.55 -9.73 1.62
C ARG A 159 17.50 -8.56 1.83
N HIS A 160 17.21 -7.71 2.80
CA HIS A 160 17.91 -6.47 3.05
C HIS A 160 18.11 -6.27 4.55
N GLU A 161 19.28 -5.76 4.92
CA GLU A 161 19.53 -5.29 6.28
C GLU A 161 18.72 -4.01 6.52
N ILE A 162 17.74 -4.06 7.40
CA ILE A 162 16.96 -2.90 7.82
C ILE A 162 17.54 -2.39 9.14
N LYS A 163 18.07 -1.17 9.15
CA LYS A 163 18.67 -0.55 10.34
C LYS A 163 17.63 0.18 11.18
N THR A 164 16.67 0.82 10.51
CA THR A 164 15.65 1.65 11.17
C THR A 164 14.27 1.37 10.59
N VAL A 165 13.32 1.05 11.47
CA VAL A 165 11.89 1.12 11.16
C VAL A 165 11.43 2.54 11.42
N LEU A 166 10.88 3.19 10.40
CA LEU A 166 10.34 4.54 10.52
C LEU A 166 8.80 4.46 10.54
N VAL A 167 8.21 4.83 11.67
CA VAL A 167 6.76 4.97 11.81
C VAL A 167 6.40 6.42 11.48
N ASN A 168 5.66 6.58 10.40
CA ASN A 168 5.23 7.87 9.89
C ASN A 168 3.91 8.28 10.55
N GLY A 169 4.01 9.21 11.50
CA GLY A 169 2.90 9.95 12.12
C GLY A 169 2.76 11.39 11.58
N SER A 170 3.40 11.71 10.45
CA SER A 170 3.30 13.01 9.80
C SER A 170 2.04 13.08 8.93
N GLU A 171 0.95 13.56 9.54
CA GLU A 171 -0.33 13.84 8.89
C GLU A 171 -0.39 15.30 8.40
N CYS A 172 0.29 15.55 7.29
CA CYS A 172 0.50 16.88 6.71
C CYS A 172 -0.61 17.36 5.75
N GLU A 173 -1.55 16.49 5.37
CA GLU A 173 -2.73 16.89 4.59
C GLU A 173 -3.64 17.83 5.42
N PRO A 174 -4.13 18.93 4.84
CA PRO A 174 -5.15 19.76 5.48
C PRO A 174 -6.41 18.97 5.81
N PHE A 175 -7.14 19.42 6.83
CA PHE A 175 -8.33 18.82 7.44
C PHE A 175 -8.12 17.48 8.13
N LEU A 176 -7.21 16.62 7.66
CA LEU A 176 -7.04 15.27 8.19
C LEU A 176 -6.44 15.29 9.59
N THR A 177 -7.03 14.52 10.50
CA THR A 177 -6.65 14.41 11.92
C THR A 177 -6.76 12.98 12.43
N CYS A 178 -6.90 12.00 11.54
CA CYS A 178 -7.20 10.62 11.88
C CYS A 178 -5.99 9.94 12.51
N ASP A 179 -4.79 10.20 11.99
CA ASP A 179 -3.54 9.67 12.53
C ASP A 179 -3.16 10.40 13.82
N ASP A 180 -3.38 11.73 13.91
CA ASP A 180 -3.21 12.50 15.15
C ASP A 180 -4.06 11.91 16.30
N ARG A 181 -5.37 11.73 16.07
CA ARG A 181 -6.26 11.13 17.08
C ARG A 181 -5.88 9.70 17.43
N LEU A 182 -5.51 8.90 16.43
CA LEU A 182 -5.09 7.53 16.67
C LEU A 182 -3.85 7.49 17.57
N MET A 183 -2.85 8.35 17.33
CA MET A 183 -1.66 8.45 18.19
C MET A 183 -1.98 8.86 19.62
N ARG A 184 -2.96 9.75 19.81
CA ARG A 184 -3.37 10.21 21.15
C ARG A 184 -4.14 9.15 21.92
N GLU A 185 -4.99 8.37 21.25
CA GLU A 185 -5.94 7.45 21.90
C GLU A 185 -5.45 6.00 21.95
N LYS A 186 -4.46 5.64 21.12
CA LYS A 186 -3.95 4.26 20.94
C LYS A 186 -2.42 4.20 20.96
N ALA A 187 -1.79 5.06 21.74
CA ALA A 187 -0.34 5.22 21.79
C ALA A 187 0.39 3.92 22.14
N GLU A 188 -0.09 3.20 23.17
CA GLU A 188 0.49 1.94 23.63
C GLU A 188 0.44 0.87 22.53
N GLU A 189 -0.72 0.71 21.87
CA GLU A 189 -0.88 -0.27 20.79
C GLU A 189 -0.02 0.06 19.56
N ILE A 190 0.20 1.36 19.27
CA ILE A 190 1.09 1.78 18.19
C ILE A 190 2.55 1.48 18.55
N VAL A 191 2.98 1.81 19.77
CA VAL A 191 4.34 1.52 20.24
C VAL A 191 4.59 0.02 20.21
N GLU A 192 3.64 -0.80 20.68
CA GLU A 192 3.74 -2.25 20.62
C GLU A 192 3.83 -2.76 19.17
N GLY A 193 2.99 -2.23 18.27
CA GLY A 193 3.09 -2.52 16.84
C GLY A 193 4.47 -2.15 16.26
N ALA A 194 5.06 -1.03 16.69
CA ALA A 194 6.40 -0.62 16.24
C ALA A 194 7.47 -1.60 16.74
N ARG A 195 7.34 -2.10 17.98
CA ARG A 195 8.22 -3.14 18.53
C ARG A 195 8.11 -4.46 17.77
N LEU A 196 6.90 -4.92 17.47
CA LEU A 196 6.66 -6.13 16.67
C LEU A 196 7.25 -6.01 15.27
N ILE A 197 7.05 -4.88 14.59
CA ILE A 197 7.63 -4.65 13.26
C ILE A 197 9.15 -4.61 13.31
N ARG A 198 9.73 -3.95 14.33
CA ARG A 198 11.18 -3.97 14.56
C ARG A 198 11.71 -5.39 14.75
N HIS A 199 11.01 -6.22 15.53
CA HIS A 199 11.37 -7.63 15.76
C HIS A 199 11.32 -8.43 14.45
N ILE A 200 10.24 -8.34 13.68
CA ILE A 200 10.07 -9.03 12.39
C ILE A 200 11.20 -8.65 11.41
N LEU A 201 11.55 -7.37 11.37
CA LEU A 201 12.57 -6.86 10.46
C LEU A 201 14.00 -6.99 11.00
N ARG A 202 14.15 -7.47 12.24
CA ARG A 202 15.43 -7.52 12.98
C ARG A 202 16.17 -6.19 12.96
N ALA A 203 15.41 -5.09 13.01
CA ALA A 203 15.96 -3.75 12.94
C ALA A 203 16.57 -3.32 14.27
N TYR A 204 17.59 -2.46 14.21
CA TYR A 204 18.25 -1.97 15.42
C TYR A 204 17.30 -1.14 16.29
N LYS A 205 16.53 -0.24 15.66
CA LYS A 205 15.57 0.63 16.33
C LYS A 205 14.33 0.95 15.49
N ALA A 206 13.29 1.41 16.17
CA ALA A 206 12.14 2.07 15.56
C ALA A 206 12.14 3.56 15.92
N VAL A 207 11.80 4.43 14.96
CA VAL A 207 11.64 5.87 15.18
C VAL A 207 10.23 6.24 14.75
N ILE A 208 9.48 6.88 15.64
CA ILE A 208 8.14 7.42 15.38
C ILE A 208 8.30 8.91 15.12
N ALA A 209 8.08 9.32 13.88
CA ALA A 209 8.25 10.71 13.46
C ALA A 209 6.90 11.40 13.37
N ILE A 210 6.73 12.48 14.14
CA ILE A 210 5.47 13.21 14.33
C ILE A 210 5.73 14.69 14.10
N GLU A 211 4.83 15.39 13.40
CA GLU A 211 4.97 16.83 13.19
C GLU A 211 4.90 17.61 14.51
N ASP A 212 5.74 18.64 14.63
CA ASP A 212 5.87 19.48 15.83
C ASP A 212 4.58 20.24 16.21
N ASN A 213 3.62 20.38 15.29
CA ASN A 213 2.30 20.93 15.56
C ASN A 213 1.33 19.95 16.27
N LYS A 214 1.77 18.75 16.63
CA LYS A 214 0.95 17.74 17.36
C LYS A 214 1.54 17.43 18.75
N PRO A 215 1.63 18.42 19.66
CA PRO A 215 2.27 18.23 20.96
C PRO A 215 1.60 17.15 21.81
N GLU A 216 0.27 16.99 21.71
CA GLU A 216 -0.46 15.97 22.47
C GLU A 216 -0.17 14.55 21.98
N ALA A 217 -0.08 14.33 20.66
CA ALA A 217 0.33 13.04 20.11
C ALA A 217 1.79 12.73 20.47
N ILE A 218 2.70 13.72 20.37
CA ILE A 218 4.09 13.55 20.78
C ILE A 218 4.20 13.14 22.26
N ALA A 219 3.44 13.81 23.14
CA ALA A 219 3.43 13.52 24.56
C ALA A 219 2.92 12.09 24.84
N ALA A 220 1.78 11.71 24.27
CA ALA A 220 1.19 10.38 24.43
C ALA A 220 2.14 9.28 23.92
N MET A 221 2.71 9.45 22.73
CA MET A 221 3.64 8.48 22.13
C MET A 221 4.94 8.37 22.92
N ARG A 222 5.47 9.48 23.46
CA ARG A 222 6.67 9.45 24.30
C ARG A 222 6.44 8.71 25.61
N ALA A 223 5.30 8.96 26.26
CA ALA A 223 4.93 8.24 27.48
C ALA A 223 4.82 6.72 27.22
N ALA A 224 4.14 6.33 26.15
CA ALA A 224 4.02 4.91 25.76
C ALA A 224 5.37 4.28 25.37
N ALA A 225 6.31 5.04 24.81
CA ALA A 225 7.62 4.56 24.38
C ALA A 225 8.67 4.55 25.50
N GLU A 226 8.46 5.24 26.62
CA GLU A 226 9.42 5.37 27.74
C GLU A 226 10.00 4.03 28.23
N PRO A 227 9.19 2.95 28.40
CA PRO A 227 9.73 1.66 28.84
C PRO A 227 10.62 0.95 27.79
N TYR A 228 10.64 1.43 26.55
CA TYR A 228 11.22 0.73 25.40
C TYR A 228 12.30 1.58 24.73
N GLY A 229 13.52 1.56 25.26
CA GLY A 229 14.65 2.38 24.76
C GLY A 229 15.06 2.16 23.29
N MET A 230 14.46 1.19 22.59
CA MET A 230 14.64 0.92 21.15
C MET A 230 13.54 1.52 20.26
N VAL A 231 12.55 2.20 20.86
CA VAL A 231 11.50 2.96 20.18
C VAL A 231 11.67 4.43 20.55
N GLU A 232 12.05 5.25 19.58
CA GLU A 232 12.29 6.69 19.76
C GLU A 232 11.11 7.49 19.19
N VAL A 233 10.79 8.65 19.78
CA VAL A 233 9.77 9.57 19.25
C VAL A 233 10.41 10.92 18.93
N GLU A 234 10.46 11.24 17.64
CA GLU A 234 11.11 12.42 17.09
C GLU A 234 10.08 13.40 16.52
N ALA A 235 10.21 14.67 16.90
CA ALA A 235 9.43 15.75 16.29
C ALA A 235 10.07 16.16 14.96
N VAL A 236 9.24 16.36 13.92
CA VAL A 236 9.67 16.83 12.59
C VAL A 236 8.96 18.13 12.22
N PRO A 237 9.49 18.95 11.31
CA PRO A 237 8.85 20.22 10.92
C PRO A 237 7.45 20.02 10.33
N SER A 238 6.51 20.87 10.75
CA SER A 238 5.15 20.92 10.17
C SER A 238 5.13 21.57 8.80
N MET A 239 5.23 20.76 7.75
CA MET A 239 5.18 21.22 6.37
C MET A 239 4.69 20.11 5.43
N TYR A 240 4.10 20.49 4.30
CA TYR A 240 3.67 19.53 3.29
C TYR A 240 4.73 19.40 2.19
N PRO A 241 5.16 18.19 1.78
CA PRO A 241 4.68 16.86 2.20
C PRO A 241 5.67 16.15 3.14
N MET A 242 5.83 16.58 4.40
CA MET A 242 6.71 15.91 5.37
C MET A 242 6.33 14.44 5.58
N GLY A 243 5.05 14.10 5.39
CA GLY A 243 4.54 12.73 5.40
C GLY A 243 4.96 11.85 4.23
N SER A 244 5.67 12.37 3.23
CA SER A 244 6.26 11.53 2.18
C SER A 244 7.44 10.73 2.72
N ALA A 245 7.51 9.45 2.36
CA ALA A 245 8.55 8.55 2.84
C ALA A 245 9.98 9.07 2.57
N LYS A 246 10.24 9.65 1.39
CA LYS A 246 11.58 10.17 1.04
C LYS A 246 11.97 11.36 1.92
N GLN A 247 11.06 12.31 2.11
CA GLN A 247 11.27 13.51 2.93
C GLN A 247 11.47 13.13 4.41
N LEU A 248 10.63 12.24 4.94
CA LEU A 248 10.74 11.79 6.32
C LEU A 248 12.03 11.00 6.59
N ILE A 249 12.48 10.16 5.65
CA ILE A 249 13.76 9.48 5.74
C ILE A 249 14.91 10.48 5.79
N GLN A 250 14.89 11.49 4.92
CA GLN A 250 15.93 12.51 4.89
C GLN A 250 15.96 13.32 6.20
N GLU A 251 14.81 13.72 6.72
CA GLU A 251 14.71 14.48 7.97
C GLU A 251 15.22 13.67 9.19
N ILE A 252 14.88 12.38 9.25
CA ILE A 252 15.27 11.54 10.39
C ILE A 252 16.72 11.06 10.28
N THR A 253 17.18 10.69 9.09
CA THR A 253 18.48 10.03 8.89
C THR A 253 19.56 10.91 8.28
N GLY A 254 19.20 12.07 7.73
CA GLY A 254 20.10 12.92 6.93
C GLY A 254 20.44 12.35 5.55
N ARG A 255 19.87 11.19 5.16
CA ARG A 255 20.19 10.50 3.91
C ARG A 255 19.05 10.61 2.92
N GLU A 256 19.38 10.99 1.69
CA GLU A 256 18.44 10.97 0.59
C GLU A 256 18.33 9.56 -0.01
N VAL A 257 17.11 9.17 -0.40
CA VAL A 257 16.88 7.93 -1.16
C VAL A 257 17.20 8.20 -2.63
N PRO A 258 18.19 7.52 -3.25
CA PRO A 258 18.56 7.77 -4.64
C PRO A 258 17.38 7.62 -5.62
N ALA A 259 17.44 8.33 -6.73
CA ALA A 259 16.48 8.19 -7.83
C ALA A 259 16.35 6.72 -8.27
N GLY A 260 15.13 6.26 -8.50
CA GLY A 260 14.83 4.86 -8.83
C GLY A 260 15.08 3.81 -7.73
N ALA A 261 15.73 4.18 -6.62
CA ALA A 261 15.99 3.26 -5.51
C ALA A 261 14.81 3.19 -4.51
N ARG A 262 14.80 2.13 -3.69
CA ARG A 262 13.85 1.94 -2.59
C ARG A 262 14.49 2.36 -1.27
N SER A 263 13.68 2.69 -0.26
CA SER A 263 14.18 3.06 1.08
C SER A 263 15.07 1.99 1.73
N THR A 264 14.93 0.72 1.33
CA THR A 264 15.79 -0.37 1.78
C THR A 264 17.25 -0.18 1.38
N SER A 265 17.56 0.58 0.32
CA SER A 265 18.95 0.89 -0.07
C SER A 265 19.68 1.77 0.95
N VAL A 266 18.93 2.53 1.75
CA VAL A 266 19.46 3.33 2.86
C VAL A 266 19.22 2.64 4.22
N GLY A 267 18.75 1.39 4.22
CA GLY A 267 18.52 0.61 5.43
C GLY A 267 17.30 1.08 6.24
N VAL A 268 16.31 1.72 5.60
CA VAL A 268 15.11 2.23 6.26
C VAL A 268 13.84 1.62 5.65
N LEU A 269 12.88 1.27 6.50
CA LEU A 269 11.55 0.84 6.05
C LEU A 269 10.48 1.67 6.74
N VAL A 270 9.57 2.26 5.94
CA VAL A 270 8.57 3.21 6.42
C VAL A 270 7.17 2.58 6.47
N HIS A 271 6.50 2.68 7.61
CA HIS A 271 5.10 2.31 7.81
C HIS A 271 4.31 3.51 8.35
N ASN A 272 3.10 3.74 7.85
CA ASN A 272 2.19 4.74 8.43
C ASN A 272 1.68 4.26 9.80
N VAL A 273 1.42 5.19 10.71
CA VAL A 273 1.01 4.87 12.09
C VAL A 273 -0.25 4.01 12.18
N GLY A 274 -1.27 4.27 11.36
CA GLY A 274 -2.44 3.40 11.27
C GLY A 274 -2.08 1.98 10.84
N THR A 275 -1.12 1.83 9.92
CA THR A 275 -0.66 0.50 9.46
C THR A 275 0.01 -0.26 10.60
N VAL A 276 0.80 0.43 11.42
CA VAL A 276 1.46 -0.14 12.61
C VAL A 276 0.42 -0.60 13.63
N TYR A 277 -0.58 0.23 13.91
CA TYR A 277 -1.70 -0.13 14.78
C TYR A 277 -2.44 -1.38 14.26
N ALA A 278 -2.75 -1.44 12.96
CA ALA A 278 -3.41 -2.61 12.37
C ALA A 278 -2.56 -3.89 12.46
N ILE A 279 -1.23 -3.80 12.31
CA ILE A 279 -0.32 -4.93 12.49
C ILE A 279 -0.38 -5.44 13.93
N HIS A 280 -0.37 -4.55 14.92
CA HIS A 280 -0.57 -4.93 16.32
C HIS A 280 -1.90 -5.66 16.52
N GLN A 281 -3.01 -5.12 15.99
CA GLN A 281 -4.33 -5.76 16.12
C GLN A 281 -4.36 -7.18 15.52
N ALA A 282 -3.71 -7.39 14.37
CA ALA A 282 -3.66 -8.70 13.73
C ALA A 282 -2.76 -9.70 14.45
N LEU A 283 -1.61 -9.27 14.96
CA LEU A 283 -0.64 -10.17 15.60
C LEU A 283 -1.03 -10.48 17.04
N THR A 284 -1.52 -9.51 17.79
CA THR A 284 -1.88 -9.69 19.21
C THR A 284 -3.27 -10.28 19.39
N TYR A 285 -4.25 -9.88 18.56
CA TYR A 285 -5.66 -10.27 18.75
C TYR A 285 -6.24 -11.08 17.59
N GLY A 286 -5.49 -11.27 16.51
CA GLY A 286 -5.97 -11.98 15.31
C GLY A 286 -7.05 -11.22 14.56
N ARG A 287 -7.14 -9.90 14.78
CA ARG A 287 -8.16 -9.05 14.16
C ARG A 287 -7.68 -8.57 12.80
N PRO A 288 -8.29 -9.00 11.68
CA PRO A 288 -7.94 -8.50 10.36
C PRO A 288 -8.35 -7.03 10.17
N LEU A 289 -7.85 -6.41 9.09
CA LEU A 289 -8.17 -5.02 8.77
C LEU A 289 -9.61 -4.89 8.24
N VAL A 290 -10.55 -4.72 9.16
CA VAL A 290 -11.99 -4.53 8.90
C VAL A 290 -12.49 -3.11 9.18
N SER A 291 -11.71 -2.31 9.90
CA SER A 291 -12.04 -0.91 10.20
C SER A 291 -10.80 -0.04 10.19
N ARG A 292 -11.00 1.26 10.06
CA ARG A 292 -9.95 2.26 10.26
C ARG A 292 -10.54 3.59 10.72
N ILE A 293 -9.68 4.44 11.28
CA ILE A 293 -10.05 5.81 11.60
C ILE A 293 -10.05 6.64 10.32
N VAL A 294 -11.12 7.43 10.14
CA VAL A 294 -11.34 8.32 9.00
C VAL A 294 -11.72 9.70 9.52
N THR A 295 -11.11 10.76 9.01
CA THR A 295 -11.55 12.13 9.30
C THR A 295 -12.70 12.53 8.40
N VAL A 296 -13.84 12.93 8.98
CA VAL A 296 -14.96 13.52 8.23
C VAL A 296 -14.96 15.02 8.49
N ALA A 297 -14.70 15.84 7.48
CA ALA A 297 -14.50 17.28 7.67
C ALA A 297 -14.84 18.12 6.42
N GLY A 298 -14.57 19.42 6.52
CA GLY A 298 -14.91 20.44 5.54
C GLY A 298 -16.02 21.37 6.01
N GLY A 299 -16.12 22.54 5.37
CA GLY A 299 -17.11 23.56 5.66
C GLY A 299 -18.54 23.09 5.41
N ALA A 300 -18.73 22.09 4.54
CA ALA A 300 -20.05 21.55 4.23
C ALA A 300 -20.55 20.48 5.25
N ILE A 301 -19.74 20.12 6.26
CA ILE A 301 -20.10 19.14 7.31
C ILE A 301 -20.56 19.86 8.59
N ASN A 302 -21.71 19.45 9.13
CA ASN A 302 -22.26 20.01 10.37
C ASN A 302 -21.36 19.80 11.58
N ARG A 303 -20.90 18.56 11.83
CA ARG A 303 -20.09 18.20 13.00
C ARG A 303 -18.84 17.41 12.62
N PRO A 304 -17.82 18.06 12.02
CA PRO A 304 -16.56 17.41 11.69
C PRO A 304 -15.96 16.66 12.87
N ARG A 305 -15.40 15.47 12.63
CA ARG A 305 -14.79 14.61 13.64
C ARG A 305 -14.03 13.46 13.00
N ASN A 306 -13.32 12.70 13.82
CA ASN A 306 -12.74 11.42 13.43
C ASN A 306 -13.70 10.29 13.81
N VAL A 307 -13.87 9.32 12.92
CA VAL A 307 -14.80 8.20 13.11
C VAL A 307 -14.07 6.88 12.89
N ASN A 308 -14.38 5.86 13.69
CA ASN A 308 -13.97 4.49 13.41
C ASN A 308 -14.94 3.88 12.40
N ALA A 309 -14.52 3.82 11.14
CA ALA A 309 -15.35 3.35 10.05
C ALA A 309 -15.00 1.92 9.65
N LEU A 310 -16.02 1.06 9.55
CA LEU A 310 -15.88 -0.24 8.92
C LEU A 310 -15.54 -0.05 7.43
N VAL A 311 -14.63 -0.87 6.92
CA VAL A 311 -14.34 -0.95 5.49
C VAL A 311 -15.62 -1.36 4.77
N GLY A 312 -15.99 -0.64 3.73
CA GLY A 312 -17.20 -0.87 2.95
C GLY A 312 -18.42 -0.08 3.39
N THR A 313 -18.29 0.74 4.42
CA THR A 313 -19.37 1.65 4.85
C THR A 313 -19.57 2.73 3.79
N PRO A 314 -20.81 3.02 3.34
CA PRO A 314 -21.06 4.14 2.45
C PRO A 314 -20.59 5.47 3.04
N VAL A 315 -20.00 6.35 2.22
CA VAL A 315 -19.59 7.70 2.63
C VAL A 315 -20.76 8.49 3.23
N GLN A 316 -21.98 8.28 2.72
CA GLN A 316 -23.19 8.90 3.24
C GLN A 316 -23.40 8.60 4.73
N HIS A 317 -23.18 7.36 5.17
CA HIS A 317 -23.36 6.95 6.57
C HIS A 317 -22.39 7.68 7.51
N LEU A 318 -21.16 7.93 7.05
CA LEU A 318 -20.16 8.72 7.77
C LEU A 318 -20.61 10.19 7.91
N ILE A 319 -21.15 10.75 6.83
CA ILE A 319 -21.68 12.13 6.80
C ILE A 319 -22.87 12.26 7.75
N ASP A 320 -23.80 11.31 7.73
CA ASP A 320 -25.01 11.32 8.57
C ASP A 320 -24.65 11.25 10.06
N ALA A 321 -23.71 10.38 10.43
CA ALA A 321 -23.17 10.31 11.80
C ALA A 321 -22.47 11.61 12.25
N CYS A 322 -21.99 12.41 11.30
CA CYS A 322 -21.42 13.73 11.52
C CYS A 322 -22.46 14.86 11.43
N GLY A 323 -23.74 14.53 11.54
CA GLY A 323 -24.85 15.48 11.54
C GLY A 323 -25.29 15.93 10.13
N GLY A 324 -24.87 15.24 9.08
CA GLY A 324 -25.26 15.54 7.70
C GLY A 324 -24.51 16.73 7.08
N LEU A 325 -24.90 17.04 5.85
CA LEU A 325 -24.41 18.20 5.10
C LEU A 325 -25.16 19.48 5.51
N ASN A 326 -24.47 20.61 5.49
CA ASN A 326 -25.05 21.94 5.76
C ASN A 326 -25.21 22.79 4.47
N GLY A 327 -25.69 22.14 3.41
CA GLY A 327 -25.82 22.69 2.06
C GLY A 327 -25.03 21.87 1.05
N ASP A 328 -25.09 22.28 -0.22
CA ASP A 328 -24.43 21.54 -1.29
C ASP A 328 -22.91 21.74 -1.24
N PRO A 329 -22.12 20.66 -1.08
CA PRO A 329 -20.68 20.76 -1.13
C PRO A 329 -20.23 21.14 -2.54
N ALA A 330 -19.25 22.03 -2.62
CA ALA A 330 -18.61 22.36 -3.89
C ALA A 330 -17.74 21.21 -4.40
N LYS A 331 -17.18 20.40 -3.48
CA LYS A 331 -16.38 19.23 -3.81
C LYS A 331 -16.47 18.19 -2.70
N LEU A 332 -16.68 16.95 -3.08
CA LEU A 332 -16.53 15.78 -2.21
C LEU A 332 -15.19 15.11 -2.52
N ILE A 333 -14.40 14.76 -1.51
CA ILE A 333 -13.07 14.17 -1.66
C ILE A 333 -12.91 12.99 -0.70
N LEU A 334 -12.38 11.87 -1.20
CA LEU A 334 -11.82 10.80 -0.38
C LEU A 334 -10.32 11.02 -0.20
N GLY A 335 -9.88 11.21 1.04
CA GLY A 335 -8.52 11.61 1.40
C GLY A 335 -8.42 13.11 1.73
N GLY A 336 -7.21 13.67 1.60
CA GLY A 336 -6.97 15.10 1.83
C GLY A 336 -7.13 15.94 0.56
N PRO A 337 -7.15 17.28 0.64
CA PRO A 337 -7.35 18.12 -0.53
C PRO A 337 -6.15 18.14 -1.50
N MET A 338 -4.96 17.70 -1.08
CA MET A 338 -3.77 17.72 -1.93
C MET A 338 -3.70 16.48 -2.84
N MET A 339 -3.83 15.28 -2.27
CA MET A 339 -3.71 14.01 -3.00
C MET A 339 -5.00 13.20 -3.11
N GLY A 340 -6.09 13.66 -2.47
CA GLY A 340 -7.35 12.92 -2.42
C GLY A 340 -8.08 12.86 -3.77
N VAL A 341 -9.00 11.91 -3.84
CA VAL A 341 -9.79 11.60 -5.03
C VAL A 341 -11.15 12.31 -4.95
N PRO A 342 -11.56 13.11 -5.95
CA PRO A 342 -12.90 13.64 -6.00
C PRO A 342 -13.93 12.51 -6.11
N LEU A 343 -15.02 12.61 -5.35
CA LEU A 343 -16.12 11.66 -5.36
C LEU A 343 -17.30 12.21 -6.15
N LEU A 344 -17.91 11.33 -6.97
CA LEU A 344 -19.11 11.66 -7.74
C LEU A 344 -20.41 11.36 -6.98
N SER A 345 -20.34 10.58 -5.91
CA SER A 345 -21.49 10.17 -5.10
C SER A 345 -21.06 9.90 -3.67
N THR A 346 -21.96 10.15 -2.72
CA THR A 346 -21.80 9.74 -1.31
C THR A 346 -22.11 8.26 -1.09
N GLN A 347 -22.61 7.54 -2.10
CA GLN A 347 -22.91 6.12 -2.01
C GLN A 347 -21.69 5.22 -2.22
N VAL A 348 -20.53 5.80 -2.57
CA VAL A 348 -19.28 5.04 -2.70
C VAL A 348 -18.85 4.52 -1.31
N PRO A 349 -18.26 3.33 -1.24
CA PRO A 349 -17.79 2.78 0.03
C PRO A 349 -16.47 3.39 0.49
N THR A 350 -16.26 3.42 1.80
CA THR A 350 -14.95 3.55 2.41
C THR A 350 -14.10 2.31 2.10
N ILE A 351 -12.82 2.52 1.83
CA ILE A 351 -11.86 1.45 1.53
C ILE A 351 -10.70 1.50 2.53
N LYS A 352 -9.88 0.44 2.56
CA LYS A 352 -8.69 0.37 3.44
C LYS A 352 -7.77 1.58 3.36
N GLY A 353 -7.68 2.25 2.21
CA GLY A 353 -6.86 3.44 2.00
C GLY A 353 -7.51 4.79 2.38
N ALA A 354 -8.76 4.80 2.83
CA ALA A 354 -9.51 6.03 3.09
C ALA A 354 -9.04 6.74 4.37
N THR A 355 -8.26 7.81 4.25
CA THR A 355 -7.81 8.62 5.40
C THR A 355 -8.83 9.69 5.81
N GLY A 356 -9.66 10.16 4.88
CA GLY A 356 -10.68 11.16 5.15
C GLY A 356 -11.81 11.18 4.15
N VAL A 357 -12.90 11.84 4.53
CA VAL A 357 -14.03 12.24 3.69
C VAL A 357 -14.21 13.73 3.89
N LEU A 358 -13.93 14.51 2.84
CA LEU A 358 -14.06 15.96 2.88
C LEU A 358 -15.25 16.41 2.04
N ALA A 359 -16.14 17.20 2.64
CA ALA A 359 -17.17 17.94 1.94
C ALA A 359 -16.85 19.42 2.04
N LEU A 360 -16.20 19.95 1.00
CA LEU A 360 -15.69 21.32 0.99
C LEU A 360 -16.77 22.30 0.53
N ALA A 361 -16.91 23.40 1.25
CA ALA A 361 -17.77 24.51 0.89
C ALA A 361 -17.18 25.34 -0.26
N LYS A 362 -18.01 26.15 -0.93
CA LYS A 362 -17.59 26.97 -2.09
C LYS A 362 -16.41 27.91 -1.82
N HIS A 363 -16.24 28.38 -0.58
CA HIS A 363 -15.14 29.28 -0.20
C HIS A 363 -13.84 28.54 0.14
N GLU A 364 -13.88 27.23 0.35
CA GLU A 364 -12.71 26.37 0.62
C GLU A 364 -12.11 25.80 -0.66
N VAL A 365 -12.83 25.90 -1.78
CA VAL A 365 -12.35 25.47 -3.09
C VAL A 365 -11.83 26.70 -3.84
N PRO A 366 -10.52 26.76 -4.16
CA PRO A 366 -9.97 27.86 -4.95
C PRO A 366 -10.70 27.99 -6.28
N ARG A 367 -11.28 29.16 -6.55
CA ARG A 367 -11.94 29.47 -7.82
C ARG A 367 -10.92 30.10 -8.75
N SER A 368 -10.23 29.26 -9.51
CA SER A 368 -9.32 29.76 -10.51
C SER A 368 -9.31 28.88 -11.73
N GLU A 369 -9.69 29.45 -12.86
CA GLU A 369 -9.45 28.84 -14.16
C GLU A 369 -7.94 28.85 -14.44
N ALA A 370 -7.44 27.79 -15.07
CA ALA A 370 -6.06 27.72 -15.46
C ALA A 370 -5.75 28.82 -16.48
N SER A 371 -4.67 29.58 -16.24
CA SER A 371 -4.18 30.61 -17.14
C SER A 371 -2.79 30.26 -17.68
N PRO A 372 -2.29 30.95 -18.72
CA PRO A 372 -0.95 30.72 -19.23
C PRO A 372 0.13 30.89 -18.16
N CYS A 373 1.20 30.09 -18.27
CA CYS A 373 2.33 30.15 -17.35
C CYS A 373 3.08 31.48 -17.48
N ILE A 374 3.28 32.17 -16.35
CA ILE A 374 4.07 33.41 -16.26
C ILE A 374 5.57 33.18 -15.96
N ARG A 375 6.02 31.92 -15.93
CA ARG A 375 7.43 31.51 -15.68
C ARG A 375 8.04 32.06 -14.38
N CYS A 376 7.25 32.18 -13.31
CA CYS A 376 7.70 32.67 -12.00
C CYS A 376 8.61 31.72 -11.20
N ALA A 377 8.89 30.51 -11.70
CA ALA A 377 9.68 29.46 -11.04
C ALA A 377 9.17 28.92 -9.68
N SER A 378 8.05 29.42 -9.13
CA SER A 378 7.52 28.96 -7.82
C SER A 378 7.30 27.44 -7.74
N CYS A 379 6.89 26.81 -8.84
CA CYS A 379 6.72 25.36 -8.89
C CYS A 379 8.02 24.56 -8.72
N VAL A 380 9.17 25.13 -9.12
CA VAL A 380 10.50 24.53 -8.98
C VAL A 380 10.98 24.65 -7.55
N GLU A 381 10.79 25.82 -6.93
CA GLU A 381 11.14 26.07 -5.52
C GLU A 381 10.32 25.20 -4.57
N ALA A 382 9.01 25.07 -4.82
CA ALA A 382 8.11 24.27 -4.00
C ALA A 382 8.29 22.76 -4.19
N CYS A 383 8.99 22.29 -5.23
CA CYS A 383 9.12 20.86 -5.50
C CYS A 383 10.05 20.19 -4.48
N PRO A 384 9.54 19.27 -3.64
CA PRO A 384 10.36 18.64 -2.60
C PRO A 384 11.33 17.58 -3.15
N MET A 385 11.14 17.20 -4.42
CA MET A 385 12.03 16.31 -5.16
C MET A 385 13.05 17.08 -6.02
N GLY A 386 13.01 18.41 -6.01
CA GLY A 386 13.92 19.24 -6.79
C GLY A 386 13.77 19.16 -8.32
N LEU A 387 12.59 18.76 -8.80
CA LEU A 387 12.28 18.57 -10.22
C LEU A 387 11.96 19.89 -10.94
N LEU A 388 11.73 19.82 -12.25
CA LEU A 388 11.29 20.94 -13.11
C LEU A 388 9.84 20.71 -13.62
N PRO A 389 8.80 21.02 -12.81
CA PRO A 389 7.42 20.69 -13.15
C PRO A 389 6.92 21.31 -14.46
N LEU A 390 7.38 22.51 -14.81
CA LEU A 390 6.95 23.19 -16.03
C LEU A 390 7.40 22.44 -17.29
N GLU A 391 8.66 22.01 -17.34
CA GLU A 391 9.22 21.23 -18.46
C GLU A 391 8.54 19.87 -18.56
N MET A 392 8.41 19.17 -17.43
CA MET A 392 7.66 17.91 -17.35
C MET A 392 6.23 18.06 -17.89
N ALA A 393 5.53 19.16 -17.55
CA ALA A 393 4.15 19.39 -17.96
C ALA A 393 4.03 19.81 -19.42
N ALA A 394 5.01 20.55 -19.96
CA ALA A 394 5.06 20.87 -21.39
C ALA A 394 5.20 19.59 -22.23
N ARG A 395 6.11 18.70 -21.84
CA ARG A 395 6.36 17.41 -22.50
C ARG A 395 5.19 16.45 -22.36
N SER A 396 4.63 16.32 -21.15
CA SER A 396 3.45 15.49 -20.88
C SER A 396 2.24 15.91 -21.71
N ARG A 397 2.06 17.21 -21.98
CA ARG A 397 0.98 17.73 -22.83
C ARG A 397 1.18 17.43 -24.32
N ALA A 398 2.42 17.23 -24.74
CA ALA A 398 2.79 16.88 -26.11
C ALA A 398 2.91 15.36 -26.31
N ASP A 399 2.44 14.55 -25.34
CA ASP A 399 2.61 13.09 -25.28
C ASP A 399 4.10 12.61 -25.40
N ASP A 400 5.05 13.52 -25.16
CA ASP A 400 6.49 13.24 -25.10
C ASP A 400 6.85 12.73 -23.70
N PHE A 401 6.43 11.50 -23.41
CA PHE A 401 6.62 10.93 -22.08
C PHE A 401 8.07 10.55 -21.79
N GLU A 402 8.86 10.20 -22.80
CA GLU A 402 10.29 9.92 -22.63
C GLU A 402 11.04 11.22 -22.31
N GLY A 403 10.77 12.30 -23.04
CA GLY A 403 11.31 13.61 -22.72
C GLY A 403 10.83 14.14 -21.36
N ALA A 404 9.63 13.76 -20.88
CA ALA A 404 9.21 14.07 -19.51
C ALA A 404 10.00 13.28 -18.45
N ASP A 405 10.40 12.04 -18.74
CA ASP A 405 11.24 11.21 -17.86
C ASP A 405 12.67 11.76 -17.74
N ASP A 406 13.21 12.38 -18.78
CA ASP A 406 14.51 13.08 -18.73
C ASP A 406 14.54 14.20 -17.67
N TYR A 407 13.37 14.77 -17.34
CA TYR A 407 13.18 15.75 -16.28
C TYR A 407 12.73 15.16 -14.94
N GLY A 408 12.78 13.83 -14.79
CA GLY A 408 12.50 13.12 -13.55
C GLY A 408 11.02 12.90 -13.27
N LEU A 409 10.16 12.81 -14.30
CA LEU A 409 8.74 12.47 -14.13
C LEU A 409 8.56 11.22 -13.26
N ARG A 410 9.38 10.18 -13.44
CA ARG A 410 9.33 8.97 -12.60
C ARG A 410 9.57 9.21 -11.12
N ASP A 411 10.42 10.16 -10.75
CA ASP A 411 10.70 10.51 -9.35
C ASP A 411 9.64 11.40 -8.71
N CYS A 412 8.73 11.98 -9.51
CA CYS A 412 7.63 12.79 -8.99
C CYS A 412 6.71 11.98 -8.07
N ILE A 413 6.50 12.45 -6.84
CA ILE A 413 5.64 11.78 -5.84
C ILE A 413 4.17 12.18 -5.92
N LEU A 414 3.78 13.01 -6.91
CA LEU A 414 2.40 13.48 -7.12
C LEU A 414 1.78 14.22 -5.92
N CYS A 415 2.60 14.89 -5.10
CA CYS A 415 2.15 15.63 -3.91
C CYS A 415 1.38 16.92 -4.24
N GLY A 416 1.56 17.49 -5.43
CA GLY A 416 0.84 18.70 -5.82
C GLY A 416 1.27 20.02 -5.18
N SER A 417 2.38 20.05 -4.42
CA SER A 417 3.00 21.31 -3.96
C SER A 417 3.20 22.30 -5.10
N CYS A 418 3.61 21.82 -6.29
CA CYS A 418 3.81 22.65 -7.48
C CYS A 418 2.52 23.26 -8.04
N ALA A 419 1.40 22.52 -7.98
CA ALA A 419 0.10 23.01 -8.44
C ALA A 419 -0.49 23.98 -7.42
N TYR A 420 -0.31 23.72 -6.13
CA TYR A 420 -0.79 24.57 -5.03
C TYR A 420 -0.19 25.99 -5.09
N VAL A 421 1.11 26.12 -5.31
CA VAL A 421 1.78 27.45 -5.37
C VAL A 421 1.63 28.16 -6.72
N CYS A 422 1.03 27.53 -7.72
CA CYS A 422 1.02 28.08 -9.07
C CYS A 422 0.03 29.25 -9.16
N PRO A 423 0.48 30.51 -9.40
CA PRO A 423 -0.44 31.64 -9.56
C PRO A 423 -1.28 31.53 -10.83
N SER A 424 -0.82 30.74 -11.81
CA SER A 424 -1.55 30.46 -13.05
C SER A 424 -2.50 29.26 -12.93
N HIS A 425 -2.58 28.60 -11.77
CA HIS A 425 -3.48 27.46 -11.52
C HIS A 425 -3.39 26.34 -12.57
N ILE A 426 -2.18 26.09 -13.09
CA ILE A 426 -1.94 25.05 -14.08
C ILE A 426 -2.14 23.68 -13.40
N PRO A 427 -2.92 22.75 -13.99
CA PRO A 427 -3.16 21.42 -13.44
C PRO A 427 -1.96 20.48 -13.65
N LEU A 428 -0.81 20.85 -13.08
CA LEU A 428 0.48 20.16 -13.26
C LEU A 428 0.40 18.68 -12.86
N VAL A 429 -0.24 18.39 -11.72
CA VAL A 429 -0.34 17.02 -11.18
C VAL A 429 -1.16 16.13 -12.10
N GLN A 430 -2.25 16.67 -12.68
CA GLN A 430 -3.10 15.93 -13.60
C GLN A 430 -2.33 15.52 -14.86
N TYR A 431 -1.49 16.41 -15.40
CA TYR A 431 -0.61 16.06 -16.52
C TYR A 431 0.39 14.96 -16.15
N PHE A 432 0.98 15.02 -14.95
CA PHE A 432 1.92 13.99 -14.49
C PHE A 432 1.24 12.65 -14.23
N GLN A 433 0.04 12.65 -13.65
CA GLN A 433 -0.76 11.46 -13.44
C GLN A 433 -1.11 10.79 -14.78
N TYR A 434 -1.56 11.58 -15.75
CA TYR A 434 -1.83 11.12 -17.11
C TYR A 434 -0.58 10.49 -17.74
N ALA A 435 0.55 11.22 -17.78
CA ALA A 435 1.78 10.72 -18.38
C ALA A 435 2.30 9.44 -17.71
N LYS A 436 2.27 9.37 -16.38
CA LYS A 436 2.65 8.15 -15.65
C LYS A 436 1.71 6.98 -15.98
N GLY A 437 0.40 7.23 -16.02
CA GLY A 437 -0.61 6.23 -16.36
C GLY A 437 -0.37 5.64 -17.75
N GLU A 438 -0.13 6.49 -18.75
CA GLU A 438 0.16 6.07 -20.12
C GLU A 438 1.43 5.23 -20.21
N GLN A 439 2.52 5.67 -19.58
CA GLN A 439 3.75 4.89 -19.58
C GLN A 439 3.61 3.56 -18.82
N ASP A 440 2.85 3.51 -17.73
CA ASP A 440 2.58 2.27 -16.98
C ASP A 440 1.71 1.30 -17.78
N ALA A 441 0.73 1.81 -18.53
CA ALA A 441 -0.05 1.04 -19.49
C ALA A 441 0.85 0.44 -20.59
N LYS A 442 1.73 1.27 -21.20
CA LYS A 442 2.73 0.82 -22.19
C LYS A 442 3.63 -0.27 -21.63
N ARG A 443 4.25 -0.06 -20.46
CA ARG A 443 5.12 -1.04 -19.80
C ARG A 443 4.40 -2.34 -19.49
N THR A 444 3.13 -2.26 -19.06
CA THR A 444 2.32 -3.45 -18.78
C THR A 444 2.00 -4.21 -20.07
N ALA A 445 1.70 -3.51 -21.15
CA ALA A 445 1.49 -4.11 -22.47
C ALA A 445 2.76 -4.80 -22.99
N THR A 446 3.92 -4.14 -22.93
CA THR A 446 5.21 -4.72 -23.31
C THR A 446 5.52 -5.98 -22.50
N LYS A 447 5.39 -5.94 -21.16
CA LYS A 447 5.61 -7.14 -20.33
C LYS A 447 4.67 -8.30 -20.66
N LYS A 448 3.40 -8.02 -20.97
CA LYS A 448 2.46 -9.05 -21.40
C LYS A 448 2.86 -9.67 -22.74
N MET A 449 3.33 -8.84 -23.67
CA MET A 449 3.85 -9.28 -24.96
C MET A 449 5.10 -10.14 -24.78
N ASP A 450 6.08 -9.68 -24.02
CA ASP A 450 7.32 -10.41 -23.72
C ASP A 450 7.03 -11.77 -23.08
N TYR A 451 6.14 -11.79 -22.08
CA TYR A 451 5.69 -13.02 -21.43
C TYR A 451 4.99 -13.99 -22.42
N THR A 452 4.20 -13.45 -23.35
CA THR A 452 3.54 -14.25 -24.39
C THR A 452 4.55 -14.85 -25.36
N VAL A 453 5.58 -14.08 -25.73
CA VAL A 453 6.70 -14.53 -26.55
C VAL A 453 7.46 -15.65 -25.83
N GLU A 454 7.82 -15.46 -24.55
CA GLU A 454 8.48 -16.48 -23.73
C GLU A 454 7.66 -17.78 -23.66
N LEU A 455 6.36 -17.68 -23.42
CA LEU A 455 5.47 -18.84 -23.37
C LEU A 455 5.39 -19.57 -24.72
N SER A 456 5.37 -18.82 -25.82
CA SER A 456 5.37 -19.37 -27.18
C SER A 456 6.68 -20.11 -27.48
N LEU A 457 7.83 -19.50 -27.15
CA LEU A 457 9.15 -20.12 -27.27
C LEU A 457 9.28 -21.39 -26.42
N ALA A 458 8.80 -21.36 -25.18
CA ALA A 458 8.80 -22.52 -24.29
C ALA A 458 7.93 -23.66 -24.83
N LYS A 459 6.75 -23.34 -25.38
CA LYS A 459 5.87 -24.32 -26.03
C LYS A 459 6.53 -24.93 -27.26
N GLN A 460 7.17 -24.11 -28.10
CA GLN A 460 7.88 -24.56 -29.29
C GLN A 460 9.05 -25.49 -28.93
N ALA A 461 9.86 -25.12 -27.94
CA ALA A 461 10.96 -25.95 -27.42
C ALA A 461 10.46 -27.31 -26.91
N ARG A 462 9.31 -27.36 -26.21
CA ARG A 462 8.70 -28.62 -25.77
C ARG A 462 8.28 -29.51 -26.94
N ILE A 463 7.64 -28.93 -27.96
CA ILE A 463 7.22 -29.65 -29.17
C ILE A 463 8.45 -30.21 -29.92
N ASP A 464 9.51 -29.43 -30.04
CA ASP A 464 10.71 -29.84 -30.75
C ASP A 464 11.48 -30.93 -29.98
N ALA A 465 11.53 -30.85 -28.64
CA ALA A 465 12.07 -31.90 -27.79
C ALA A 465 11.28 -33.22 -27.92
N GLU A 466 9.94 -33.17 -27.94
CA GLU A 466 9.08 -34.35 -28.16
C GLU A 466 9.29 -34.96 -29.55
N LYS A 467 9.43 -34.13 -30.59
CA LYS A 467 9.74 -34.60 -31.95
C LYS A 467 11.12 -35.26 -32.02
N ALA A 468 12.14 -34.65 -31.39
CA ALA A 468 13.49 -35.20 -31.34
C ALA A 468 13.53 -36.53 -30.60
N ALA A 469 12.85 -36.64 -29.46
CA ALA A 469 12.72 -37.89 -28.70
C ALA A 469 12.05 -39.00 -29.53
N LYS A 470 10.92 -38.70 -30.20
CA LYS A 470 10.24 -39.65 -31.09
C LYS A 470 11.10 -40.06 -32.29
N ALA A 471 11.89 -39.14 -32.85
CA ALA A 471 12.80 -39.43 -33.94
C ALA A 471 13.96 -40.33 -33.49
N ALA A 472 14.55 -40.05 -32.33
CA ALA A 472 15.60 -40.87 -31.72
C ALA A 472 15.11 -42.28 -31.40
N GLU A 473 13.89 -42.43 -30.85
CA GLU A 473 13.29 -43.73 -30.57
C GLU A 473 13.04 -44.54 -31.85
N LYS A 474 12.54 -43.89 -32.92
CA LYS A 474 12.38 -44.53 -34.24
C LYS A 474 13.72 -44.93 -34.85
N ALA A 475 14.76 -44.11 -34.71
CA ALA A 475 16.11 -44.40 -35.18
C ALA A 475 16.72 -45.59 -34.40
N ALA A 476 16.58 -45.62 -33.07
CA ALA A 476 17.02 -46.73 -32.23
C ALA A 476 16.31 -48.05 -32.59
N LYS A 477 14.98 -48.01 -32.80
CA LYS A 477 14.21 -49.17 -33.27
C LYS A 477 14.63 -49.66 -34.66
N LYS A 478 14.99 -48.75 -35.58
CA LYS A 478 15.53 -49.13 -36.90
C LYS A 478 16.95 -49.71 -36.80
N ALA A 479 17.80 -49.18 -35.93
CA ALA A 479 19.15 -49.69 -35.70
C ALA A 479 19.12 -51.09 -35.04
N ALA A 480 18.22 -51.33 -34.09
CA ALA A 480 18.03 -52.63 -33.47
C ALA A 480 17.56 -53.71 -34.47
N LYS A 481 16.75 -53.34 -35.47
CA LYS A 481 16.31 -54.25 -36.56
C LYS A 481 17.40 -54.53 -37.62
N LYS A 482 18.51 -53.80 -37.63
CA LYS A 482 19.61 -53.96 -38.60
C LYS A 482 20.82 -54.73 -38.07
N LYS A 483 20.80 -55.23 -36.82
CA LYS A 483 21.85 -56.16 -36.34
C LYS A 483 21.67 -57.54 -37.00
N PRO A 484 22.66 -58.05 -37.77
CA PRO A 484 22.59 -59.40 -38.31
C PRO A 484 22.72 -60.44 -37.19
N VAL A 485 21.91 -61.48 -37.26
CA VAL A 485 22.05 -62.69 -36.45
C VAL A 485 23.28 -63.45 -36.98
N THR A 486 24.43 -63.30 -36.34
CA THR A 486 25.51 -64.28 -36.47
C THR A 486 25.16 -65.50 -35.66
N ALA A 487 24.80 -66.58 -36.37
CA ALA A 487 24.46 -67.88 -35.82
C ALA A 487 25.67 -68.50 -35.11
N THR A 488 25.47 -68.88 -33.85
CA THR A 488 26.33 -69.77 -33.08
C THR A 488 26.21 -71.21 -33.57
N LYS A 489 27.34 -71.85 -33.86
CA LYS A 489 27.49 -73.30 -34.04
C LYS A 489 28.26 -73.86 -32.82
N PRO A 490 27.89 -75.01 -32.26
CA PRO A 490 28.61 -75.60 -31.13
C PRO A 490 29.66 -76.63 -31.58
N ALA A 491 30.83 -76.62 -30.93
CA ALA A 491 31.81 -77.71 -30.83
C ALA A 491 32.73 -77.36 -29.64
N GLU A 492 32.62 -78.05 -28.51
CA GLU A 492 33.40 -79.23 -28.09
C GLU A 492 34.78 -78.90 -27.48
N THR A 493 35.01 -79.58 -26.36
CA THR A 493 36.08 -79.60 -25.34
C THR A 493 37.53 -79.41 -25.79
N ASP A 494 38.34 -78.68 -24.99
CA ASP A 494 39.52 -79.27 -24.31
C ASP A 494 40.21 -78.32 -23.29
N GLU A 495 40.42 -78.87 -22.10
CA GLU A 495 41.57 -78.80 -21.18
C GLU A 495 42.44 -77.54 -20.91
N ILE A 496 42.54 -77.25 -19.60
CA ILE A 496 43.76 -77.07 -18.77
C ILE A 496 44.34 -75.64 -18.47
N LYS A 497 44.43 -75.41 -17.14
CA LYS A 497 45.37 -74.62 -16.29
C LYS A 497 45.16 -73.12 -16.02
N SER A 498 44.92 -72.86 -14.73
CA SER A 498 45.31 -71.69 -13.93
C SER A 498 46.85 -71.59 -13.77
N PRO A 499 47.46 -70.45 -13.39
CA PRO A 499 47.39 -69.92 -12.01
C PRO A 499 47.42 -68.37 -11.84
N SER A 500 46.89 -67.89 -10.70
CA SER A 500 47.50 -67.04 -9.63
C SER A 500 47.54 -65.51 -9.89
N GLU A 501 46.87 -64.71 -9.03
CA GLU A 501 47.45 -63.81 -7.99
C GLU A 501 48.00 -62.50 -8.61
N GLU A 502 47.56 -61.28 -8.29
CA GLU A 502 47.65 -60.41 -7.09
C GLU A 502 46.86 -59.12 -7.49
N GLU A 503 46.30 -58.23 -6.66
CA GLU A 503 46.86 -57.53 -5.51
C GLU A 503 45.72 -56.73 -4.81
N SER A 504 45.61 -56.85 -3.49
CA SER A 504 44.90 -55.96 -2.55
C SER A 504 45.82 -54.76 -2.20
N VAL A 505 45.32 -53.56 -1.88
CA VAL A 505 44.63 -53.16 -0.62
C VAL A 505 43.68 -52.01 -0.88
#